data_AF-A0A829H571-F1
#
_entry.id   AF-A0A829H571-F1
#
_cell.length_a   1.000
_cell.length_b   1.000
_cell.length_c   1.000
_cell.angle_alpha   90.00
_cell.angle_beta   90.00
_cell.angle_gamma   90.00
#
_symmetry.space_group_name_H-M   'P 1'
#
loop_
_entity.id
_entity.type
_entity.pdbx_description
1 polymer ?
#
loop_
_entity_poly.entity_id
_entity_poly.type
_entity_poly.pdbx_seq_one_letter_code
_entity_poly.pdbx_strand_id
1 'polypeptide(L)'
;MKKHGFRFWLLAIVGLLGMVLSLSQPPKQVAAADNTLKSVFSIDAGRKYFSADQLKTIIDRAHTDGYTDVQVLLGNDALRLLLDDMSVTINGKTYGSDVVKQAIQAGSKAYYDDPNGNALTQTDMDAVLKYAAARDINIIPVINSPGHMDAILTAMAQLGIKNPAFNGSKRTVDLNNDTAIAFTKALLQKYVMYFKGHATIFNFGSDEYANDVDTGGWAKLQQSGTYKKFVAYVNDLAVMAKNAGLKPMVFNDGIYYDNNTSFGTFDKDLIVSYWTAGWGGYDVAKPEFLTDKGLKIMNTNDGWYWVLGRVDGDLYS
;
A
#
# COMPACT_ATOMS: atom_id res chain seq x y z
N MET A 1 52.61 -75.79 16.42
CA MET A 1 53.34 -76.04 15.15
C MET A 1 52.36 -76.24 14.01
N LYS A 2 52.21 -75.24 13.12
CA LYS A 2 52.04 -75.41 11.66
C LYS A 2 52.01 -74.03 11.01
N LYS A 3 52.70 -73.94 9.90
CA LYS A 3 53.12 -72.76 9.14
C LYS A 3 52.07 -72.36 8.08
N HIS A 4 52.25 -71.13 7.59
CA HIS A 4 51.89 -70.61 6.26
C HIS A 4 50.39 -70.36 5.99
N GLY A 5 49.99 -69.31 5.27
CA GLY A 5 50.74 -68.35 4.49
C GLY A 5 49.87 -67.14 4.15
N PHE A 6 50.53 -65.98 4.11
CA PHE A 6 50.00 -64.70 3.69
C PHE A 6 49.63 -64.77 2.20
N ARG A 7 48.36 -64.52 1.84
CA ARG A 7 47.95 -64.27 0.45
C ARG A 7 47.52 -62.81 0.34
N PHE A 8 48.38 -62.02 -0.29
CA PHE A 8 48.10 -60.70 -0.80
C PHE A 8 46.91 -60.75 -1.76
N TRP A 9 45.88 -59.95 -1.47
CA TRP A 9 44.96 -59.46 -2.49
C TRP A 9 45.35 -58.02 -2.79
N LEU A 10 45.93 -57.79 -3.96
CA LEU A 10 46.05 -56.46 -4.55
C LEU A 10 44.62 -55.99 -4.89
N LEU A 11 44.07 -55.10 -4.08
CA LEU A 11 42.95 -54.26 -4.50
C LEU A 11 43.56 -53.03 -5.18
N ALA A 12 43.46 -53.02 -6.51
CA ALA A 12 43.77 -51.86 -7.32
C ALA A 12 42.85 -50.71 -6.93
N ILE A 13 43.40 -49.70 -6.25
CA ILE A 13 42.74 -48.41 -6.07
C ILE A 13 42.85 -47.69 -7.41
N VAL A 14 41.80 -47.78 -8.23
CA VAL A 14 41.61 -46.87 -9.35
C VAL A 14 41.17 -45.54 -8.76
N GLY A 15 42.11 -44.60 -8.66
CA GLY A 15 41.82 -43.22 -8.34
C GLY A 15 41.02 -42.59 -9.48
N LEU A 16 39.70 -42.48 -9.31
CA LEU A 16 38.91 -41.51 -10.05
C LEU A 16 39.15 -40.14 -9.43
N LEU A 17 40.09 -39.39 -10.01
CA LEU A 17 40.07 -37.93 -9.92
C LEU A 17 38.81 -37.44 -10.65
N GLY A 18 37.71 -37.33 -9.90
CA GLY A 18 36.53 -36.61 -10.35
C GLY A 18 36.87 -35.12 -10.39
N MET A 19 37.22 -34.61 -11.57
CA MET A 19 37.19 -33.19 -11.86
C MET A 19 35.77 -32.69 -11.58
N VAL A 20 35.55 -32.04 -10.44
CA VAL A 20 34.33 -31.28 -10.19
C VAL A 20 34.43 -30.02 -11.04
N LEU A 21 34.07 -30.17 -12.31
CA LEU A 21 33.66 -29.04 -13.13
C LEU A 21 32.41 -28.49 -12.47
N SER A 22 32.58 -27.41 -11.73
CA SER A 22 31.51 -26.48 -11.39
C SER A 22 30.92 -25.99 -12.71
N LEU A 23 29.95 -26.74 -13.23
CA LEU A 23 28.97 -26.19 -14.16
C LEU A 23 28.12 -25.27 -13.30
N SER A 24 28.57 -24.03 -13.13
CA SER A 24 27.67 -22.93 -12.82
C SER A 24 26.63 -22.97 -13.92
N GLN A 25 25.46 -23.54 -13.62
CA GLN A 25 24.33 -23.41 -14.51
C GLN A 25 24.18 -21.90 -14.72
N PRO A 26 24.19 -21.39 -15.96
CA PRO A 26 23.78 -20.02 -16.18
C PRO A 26 22.42 -19.88 -15.47
N PRO A 27 22.17 -18.76 -14.77
CA PRO A 27 20.89 -18.57 -14.09
C PRO A 27 19.81 -18.97 -15.09
N LYS A 28 18.94 -19.91 -14.70
CA LYS A 28 17.83 -20.34 -15.54
C LYS A 28 17.21 -19.07 -16.08
N GLN A 29 17.37 -18.84 -17.38
CA GLN A 29 16.63 -17.79 -18.05
C GLN A 29 15.19 -18.20 -17.82
N VAL A 30 14.54 -17.54 -16.86
CA VAL A 30 13.11 -17.64 -16.69
C VAL A 30 12.59 -17.32 -18.08
N ALA A 31 11.93 -18.31 -18.70
CA ALA A 31 11.35 -18.15 -20.03
C ALA A 31 10.73 -16.76 -20.06
N ALA A 32 11.15 -15.92 -21.02
CA ALA A 32 10.82 -14.50 -21.06
C ALA A 32 9.43 -14.29 -20.51
N ALA A 33 9.34 -13.79 -19.27
CA ALA A 33 8.07 -13.70 -18.57
C ALA A 33 7.14 -12.95 -19.51
N ASP A 34 5.92 -13.44 -19.68
CA ASP A 34 4.89 -12.69 -20.38
C ASP A 34 4.90 -11.28 -19.79
N ASN A 35 5.40 -10.31 -20.58
CA ASN A 35 5.85 -9.00 -20.11
C ASN A 35 4.66 -8.07 -19.79
N THR A 36 3.53 -8.69 -19.43
CA THR A 36 2.21 -8.10 -19.19
C THR A 36 1.85 -8.05 -17.71
N LEU A 37 2.52 -8.84 -16.85
CA LEU A 37 2.31 -8.83 -15.41
C LEU A 37 3.15 -7.75 -14.72
N LYS A 38 2.56 -7.09 -13.71
CA LYS A 38 3.25 -6.11 -12.88
C LYS A 38 4.06 -6.80 -11.78
N SER A 39 5.28 -6.33 -11.56
CA SER A 39 6.12 -6.65 -10.40
C SER A 39 6.33 -5.37 -9.60
N VAL A 40 5.87 -5.32 -8.35
CA VAL A 40 5.77 -4.09 -7.57
C VAL A 40 6.57 -4.17 -6.27
N PHE A 41 7.47 -3.22 -6.04
CA PHE A 41 8.08 -3.01 -4.72
C PHE A 41 7.31 -1.94 -3.96
N SER A 42 6.84 -2.22 -2.75
CA SER A 42 6.05 -1.28 -1.95
C SER A 42 6.86 -0.73 -0.78
N ILE A 43 6.81 0.59 -0.55
CA ILE A 43 7.47 1.25 0.58
C ILE A 43 6.48 2.13 1.37
N ASP A 44 6.47 1.96 2.69
CA ASP A 44 5.68 2.79 3.61
C ASP A 44 6.42 4.10 3.93
N ALA A 45 6.24 5.08 3.04
CA ALA A 45 6.71 6.45 3.23
C ALA A 45 5.65 7.37 3.85
N GLY A 46 4.55 6.79 4.38
CA GLY A 46 3.49 7.50 5.09
C GLY A 46 3.82 7.53 6.57
N ARG A 47 4.02 6.35 7.19
CA ARG A 47 4.38 6.28 8.61
C ARG A 47 5.76 6.88 8.88
N LYS A 48 6.73 6.54 8.03
CA LYS A 48 8.14 6.95 8.15
C LYS A 48 8.52 7.92 7.02
N TYR A 49 9.33 8.93 7.32
CA TYR A 49 9.87 9.80 6.28
C TYR A 49 10.97 9.11 5.49
N PHE A 50 10.88 9.19 4.16
CA PHE A 50 11.93 8.87 3.21
C PHE A 50 12.21 10.10 2.35
N SER A 51 13.49 10.47 2.25
CA SER A 51 13.93 11.57 1.38
C SER A 51 13.78 11.21 -0.10
N ALA A 52 13.75 12.23 -0.97
CA ALA A 52 13.73 12.03 -2.41
C ALA A 52 14.89 11.15 -2.90
N ASP A 53 16.08 11.29 -2.33
CA ASP A 53 17.26 10.51 -2.73
C ASP A 53 17.19 9.05 -2.27
N GLN A 54 16.60 8.78 -1.11
CA GLN A 54 16.32 7.40 -0.69
C GLN A 54 15.28 6.73 -1.60
N LEU A 55 14.24 7.46 -2.02
CA LEU A 55 13.26 6.94 -2.98
C LEU A 55 13.91 6.67 -4.35
N LYS A 56 14.78 7.55 -4.84
CA LYS A 56 15.57 7.31 -6.06
C LYS A 56 16.46 6.07 -5.94
N THR A 57 17.07 5.85 -4.78
CA THR A 57 17.88 4.64 -4.51
C THR A 57 17.02 3.37 -4.56
N ILE A 58 15.80 3.41 -4.00
CA ILE A 58 14.83 2.31 -4.10
C ILE A 58 14.45 2.06 -5.57
N ILE A 59 14.22 3.12 -6.35
CA ILE A 59 13.90 3.02 -7.77
C ILE A 59 15.07 2.40 -8.56
N ASP A 60 16.31 2.80 -8.30
CA ASP A 60 17.50 2.21 -8.93
C ASP A 60 17.56 0.70 -8.63
N ARG A 61 17.29 0.32 -7.38
CA ARG A 61 17.27 -1.08 -6.97
C ARG A 61 16.13 -1.86 -7.64
N ALA A 62 14.93 -1.29 -7.65
CA ALA A 62 13.76 -1.88 -8.29
C ALA A 62 14.00 -2.11 -9.79
N HIS A 63 14.55 -1.12 -10.49
CA HIS A 63 14.95 -1.23 -11.89
C HIS A 63 15.98 -2.34 -12.10
N THR A 64 17.03 -2.37 -11.28
CA THR A 64 18.11 -3.36 -11.37
C THR A 64 17.60 -4.79 -11.12
N ASP A 65 16.67 -4.95 -10.19
CA ASP A 65 16.10 -6.24 -9.79
C ASP A 65 14.92 -6.68 -10.69
N GLY A 66 14.55 -5.89 -11.70
CA GLY A 66 13.54 -6.25 -12.70
C GLY A 66 12.09 -5.99 -12.27
N TYR A 67 11.86 -5.10 -11.30
CA TYR A 67 10.51 -4.61 -10.99
C TYR A 67 9.98 -3.68 -12.09
N THR A 68 8.66 -3.58 -12.21
CA THR A 68 7.99 -2.69 -13.18
C THR A 68 7.42 -1.43 -12.54
N ASP A 69 7.14 -1.49 -11.24
CA ASP A 69 6.50 -0.42 -10.48
C ASP A 69 7.11 -0.32 -9.07
N VAL A 70 7.14 0.88 -8.52
CA VAL A 70 7.36 1.15 -7.09
C VAL A 70 6.08 1.78 -6.53
N GLN A 71 5.45 1.10 -5.58
CA GLN A 71 4.34 1.64 -4.81
C GLN A 71 4.88 2.45 -3.63
N VAL A 72 4.49 3.73 -3.53
CA VAL A 72 4.93 4.63 -2.47
C VAL A 72 3.71 5.06 -1.67
N LEU A 73 3.60 4.57 -0.44
CA LEU A 73 2.57 5.05 0.47
C LEU A 73 2.99 6.42 0.97
N LEU A 74 2.22 7.45 0.63
CA LEU A 74 2.50 8.85 0.97
C LEU A 74 1.54 9.36 2.04
N GLY A 75 0.34 8.79 2.09
CA GLY A 75 -0.63 8.95 3.17
C GLY A 75 -0.92 7.57 3.75
N ASN A 76 -0.42 7.30 4.95
CA ASN A 76 -0.66 6.07 5.68
C ASN A 76 -0.30 6.30 7.15
N ASP A 77 -1.32 6.42 7.99
CA ASP A 77 -1.34 7.08 9.30
C ASP A 77 -0.92 8.57 9.23
N ALA A 78 0.34 8.85 8.88
CA ALA A 78 0.82 10.20 8.55
C ALA A 78 0.65 10.52 7.06
N LEU A 79 0.68 11.81 6.71
CA LEU A 79 0.65 12.31 5.34
C LEU A 79 1.93 13.09 5.03
N ARG A 80 2.75 12.54 4.15
CA ARG A 80 4.14 12.97 3.90
C ARG A 80 4.40 13.42 2.47
N LEU A 81 3.37 13.92 1.79
CA LEU A 81 3.51 14.71 0.57
C LEU A 81 2.74 16.03 0.75
N LEU A 82 3.33 17.16 0.39
CA LEU A 82 2.66 18.46 0.36
C LEU A 82 2.81 19.06 -1.03
N LEU A 83 1.67 19.28 -1.70
CA LEU A 83 1.63 19.96 -2.99
C LEU A 83 1.87 21.47 -2.83
N ASP A 84 2.17 22.16 -3.94
CA ASP A 84 2.39 23.60 -3.91
C ASP A 84 1.10 24.34 -3.50
N ASP A 85 -0.05 23.90 -4.02
CA ASP A 85 -1.37 24.36 -3.61
C ASP A 85 -2.17 23.28 -2.88
N MET A 86 -2.28 23.43 -1.57
CA MET A 86 -3.08 22.59 -0.69
C MET A 86 -4.43 23.20 -0.33
N SER A 87 -4.90 24.25 -1.01
CA SER A 87 -6.16 24.90 -0.67
C SER A 87 -7.39 24.00 -0.88
N VAL A 88 -8.14 23.68 0.17
CA VAL A 88 -9.30 22.77 0.07
C VAL A 88 -10.59 23.58 0.11
N THR A 89 -11.50 23.37 -0.85
CA THR A 89 -12.83 23.98 -0.83
C THR A 89 -13.90 22.92 -0.65
N ILE A 90 -14.71 23.07 0.41
CA ILE A 90 -15.89 22.23 0.67
C ILE A 90 -17.05 23.10 1.15
N ASN A 91 -18.27 22.78 0.71
CA ASN A 91 -19.50 23.45 1.18
C ASN A 91 -19.43 25.00 1.13
N GLY A 92 -18.78 25.56 0.09
CA GLY A 92 -18.59 27.01 -0.07
C GLY A 92 -17.53 27.65 0.84
N LYS A 93 -16.86 26.87 1.71
CA LYS A 93 -15.74 27.32 2.54
C LYS A 93 -14.41 26.87 1.92
N THR A 94 -13.48 27.80 1.79
CA THR A 94 -12.10 27.51 1.36
C THR A 94 -11.14 27.58 2.55
N TYR A 95 -10.37 26.52 2.74
CA TYR A 95 -9.23 26.45 3.63
C TYR A 95 -7.97 26.83 2.83
N GLY A 96 -7.28 27.90 3.23
CA GLY A 96 -6.10 28.39 2.51
C GLY A 96 -4.93 27.39 2.52
N SER A 97 -4.15 27.37 1.44
CA SER A 97 -3.04 26.41 1.22
C SER A 97 -2.09 26.32 2.42
N ASP A 98 -1.58 27.45 2.92
CA ASP A 98 -0.62 27.46 4.02
C ASP A 98 -1.19 26.91 5.32
N VAL A 99 -2.46 27.20 5.61
CA VAL A 99 -3.14 26.70 6.81
C VAL A 99 -3.35 25.19 6.70
N VAL A 100 -3.72 24.68 5.52
CA VAL A 100 -3.84 23.24 5.27
C VAL A 100 -2.48 22.55 5.39
N LYS A 101 -1.41 23.13 4.82
CA LYS A 101 -0.05 22.59 4.94
C LYS A 101 0.37 22.51 6.41
N GLN A 102 0.23 23.60 7.17
CA GLN A 102 0.57 23.63 8.59
C GLN A 102 -0.21 22.58 9.38
N ALA A 103 -1.51 22.45 9.12
CA ALA A 103 -2.36 21.48 9.79
C ALA A 103 -1.95 20.02 9.49
N ILE A 104 -1.64 19.71 8.23
CA ILE A 104 -1.15 18.38 7.83
C ILE A 104 0.22 18.09 8.44
N GLN A 105 1.16 19.04 8.39
CA GLN A 105 2.49 18.87 8.99
C GLN A 105 2.40 18.62 10.48
N ALA A 106 1.57 19.39 11.19
CA ALA A 106 1.31 19.20 12.61
C ALA A 106 0.66 17.84 12.89
N GLY A 107 -0.30 17.41 12.07
CA GLY A 107 -0.90 16.07 12.15
C GLY A 107 0.12 14.94 11.97
N SER A 108 1.00 15.05 10.96
CA SER A 108 2.07 14.07 10.72
C SER A 108 3.08 14.01 11.86
N LYS A 109 3.41 15.15 12.49
CA LYS A 109 4.24 15.19 13.71
C LYS A 109 3.55 14.58 14.92
N ALA A 110 2.24 14.82 15.07
CA ALA A 110 1.46 14.25 16.16
C ALA A 110 1.38 12.72 16.09
N TYR A 111 1.36 12.16 14.87
CA TYR A 111 1.54 10.72 14.66
C TYR A 111 2.97 10.28 14.98
N TYR A 112 3.96 10.85 14.27
CA TYR A 112 5.38 10.59 14.50
C TYR A 112 6.23 11.74 13.96
N ASP A 113 6.85 12.51 14.87
CA ASP A 113 7.83 13.55 14.56
C ASP A 113 9.18 12.91 14.19
N ASP A 114 9.24 12.41 12.96
CA ASP A 114 10.43 11.74 12.41
C ASP A 114 11.59 12.76 12.32
N PRO A 115 12.72 12.52 13.01
CA PRO A 115 13.86 13.45 12.99
C PRO A 115 14.52 13.57 11.60
N ASN A 116 14.21 12.66 10.66
CA ASN A 116 14.75 12.68 9.31
C ASN A 116 13.98 13.61 8.36
N GLY A 117 12.77 14.04 8.73
CA GLY A 117 11.94 14.91 7.90
C GLY A 117 10.45 14.74 8.16
N ASN A 118 9.64 15.66 7.63
CA ASN A 118 8.18 15.62 7.81
C ASN A 118 7.45 15.13 6.57
N ALA A 119 7.60 15.83 5.45
CA ALA A 119 6.92 15.55 4.20
C ALA A 119 7.81 15.92 3.01
N LEU A 120 7.65 15.21 1.90
CA LEU A 120 8.18 15.61 0.59
C LEU A 120 7.43 16.85 0.09
N THR A 121 8.15 17.74 -0.58
CA THR A 121 7.53 18.81 -1.37
C THR A 121 7.04 18.28 -2.72
N GLN A 122 6.23 19.05 -3.43
CA GLN A 122 5.86 18.74 -4.81
C GLN A 122 7.11 18.62 -5.69
N THR A 123 8.06 19.55 -5.57
CA THR A 123 9.33 19.51 -6.32
C THR A 123 10.15 18.25 -6.05
N ASP A 124 10.18 17.78 -4.80
CA ASP A 124 10.83 16.51 -4.46
C ASP A 124 10.16 15.34 -5.20
N MET A 125 8.83 15.29 -5.18
CA MET A 125 8.08 14.23 -5.84
C MET A 125 8.16 14.31 -7.37
N ASP A 126 8.14 15.51 -7.96
CA ASP A 126 8.38 15.72 -9.39
C ASP A 126 9.74 15.15 -9.82
N ALA A 127 10.77 15.36 -9.00
CA ALA A 127 12.10 14.81 -9.23
C ALA A 127 12.12 13.27 -9.13
N VAL A 128 11.40 12.69 -8.16
CA VAL A 128 11.25 11.23 -8.02
C VAL A 128 10.50 10.62 -9.21
N LEU A 129 9.39 11.22 -9.63
CA LEU A 129 8.59 10.77 -10.77
C LEU A 129 9.40 10.81 -12.07
N LYS A 130 10.11 11.91 -12.32
CA LYS A 130 11.01 12.03 -13.48
C LYS A 130 12.13 10.98 -13.45
N TYR A 131 12.69 10.72 -12.27
CA TYR A 131 13.76 9.75 -12.11
C TYR A 131 13.30 8.31 -12.37
N ALA A 132 12.10 7.96 -11.91
CA ALA A 132 11.46 6.67 -12.15
C ALA A 132 11.15 6.46 -13.64
N ALA A 133 10.54 7.47 -14.29
CA ALA A 133 10.21 7.41 -15.70
C ALA A 133 11.45 7.21 -16.59
N ALA A 134 12.60 7.82 -16.24
CA ALA A 134 13.86 7.64 -16.96
C ALA A 134 14.46 6.22 -16.86
N ARG A 135 13.86 5.34 -16.04
CA ARG A 135 14.27 3.95 -15.78
C ARG A 135 13.15 2.95 -16.07
N ASP A 136 12.10 3.39 -16.76
CA ASP A 136 10.91 2.58 -17.04
C ASP A 136 10.25 2.00 -15.78
N ILE A 137 10.39 2.69 -14.63
CA ILE A 137 9.71 2.37 -13.38
C ILE A 137 8.49 3.27 -13.23
N ASN A 138 7.32 2.66 -13.06
CA ASN A 138 6.10 3.37 -12.75
C ASN A 138 5.99 3.65 -11.25
N ILE A 139 5.42 4.78 -10.87
CA ILE A 139 5.07 5.05 -9.46
C ILE A 139 3.58 4.76 -9.25
N ILE A 140 3.26 3.99 -8.21
CA ILE A 140 1.90 3.81 -7.70
C ILE A 140 1.76 4.57 -6.37
N PRO A 141 1.21 5.79 -6.35
CA PRO A 141 0.99 6.52 -5.11
C PRO A 141 -0.12 5.88 -4.29
N VAL A 142 0.05 5.87 -2.96
CA VAL A 142 -1.02 5.54 -2.01
C VAL A 142 -1.30 6.72 -1.09
N ILE A 143 -2.56 7.16 -1.04
CA ILE A 143 -3.07 8.06 0.01
C ILE A 143 -4.27 7.35 0.65
N ASN A 144 -4.06 6.81 1.85
CA ASN A 144 -5.00 5.91 2.51
C ASN A 144 -6.19 6.65 3.12
N SER A 145 -7.37 6.07 2.95
CA SER A 145 -8.64 6.46 3.57
C SER A 145 -9.70 5.37 3.34
N PRO A 146 -10.73 5.23 4.18
CA PRO A 146 -11.08 6.06 5.34
C PRO A 146 -10.36 5.68 6.64
N GLY A 147 -9.60 4.58 6.66
CA GLY A 147 -8.66 4.23 7.74
C GLY A 147 -7.28 4.85 7.53
N HIS A 148 -6.34 4.59 8.44
CA HIS A 148 -4.93 4.99 8.33
C HIS A 148 -4.71 6.45 7.90
N MET A 149 -5.43 7.37 8.52
CA MET A 149 -5.42 8.79 8.15
C MET A 149 -5.31 9.74 9.36
N ASP A 150 -4.57 9.33 10.39
CA ASP A 150 -4.34 10.06 11.66
C ASP A 150 -3.95 11.53 11.45
N ALA A 151 -2.99 11.79 10.56
CA ALA A 151 -2.55 13.16 10.28
C ALA A 151 -3.65 13.99 9.64
N ILE A 152 -4.48 13.39 8.78
CA ILE A 152 -5.60 14.07 8.13
C ILE A 152 -6.70 14.38 9.15
N LEU A 153 -7.01 13.45 10.07
CA LEU A 153 -7.99 13.68 11.14
C LEU A 153 -7.54 14.80 12.09
N THR A 154 -6.26 14.80 12.46
CA THR A 154 -5.67 15.86 13.27
C THR A 154 -5.73 17.20 12.55
N ALA A 155 -5.40 17.23 11.25
CA ALA A 155 -5.48 18.43 10.44
C ALA A 155 -6.93 18.96 10.34
N MET A 156 -7.91 18.08 10.09
CA MET A 156 -9.33 18.45 10.09
C MET A 156 -9.76 19.13 11.39
N ALA A 157 -9.38 18.55 12.54
CA ALA A 157 -9.69 19.12 13.85
C ALA A 157 -9.08 20.51 14.04
N GLN A 158 -7.82 20.71 13.64
CA GLN A 158 -7.14 22.01 13.69
C GLN A 158 -7.78 23.04 12.75
N LEU A 159 -8.28 22.61 11.59
CA LEU A 159 -9.04 23.43 10.64
C LEU A 159 -10.48 23.73 11.11
N GLY A 160 -10.87 23.20 12.27
CA GLY A 160 -12.17 23.44 12.91
C GLY A 160 -13.29 22.52 12.46
N ILE A 161 -12.99 21.45 11.70
CA ILE A 161 -13.97 20.39 11.40
C ILE A 161 -14.22 19.60 12.69
N LYS A 162 -15.48 19.54 13.11
CA LYS A 162 -15.88 18.95 14.39
C LYS A 162 -15.97 17.44 14.28
N ASN A 163 -15.37 16.75 15.25
CA ASN A 163 -15.44 15.30 15.46
C ASN A 163 -15.26 14.48 14.17
N PRO A 164 -14.14 14.65 13.44
CA PRO A 164 -13.94 13.94 12.18
C PRO A 164 -13.76 12.43 12.37
N ALA A 165 -13.34 12.00 13.55
CA ALA A 165 -13.01 10.60 13.85
C ALA A 165 -14.23 9.73 14.17
N PHE A 166 -14.20 8.48 13.70
CA PHE A 166 -15.17 7.44 14.04
C PHE A 166 -14.99 6.99 15.50
N ASN A 167 -15.99 7.22 16.36
CA ASN A 167 -16.05 6.71 17.75
C ASN A 167 -14.74 6.88 18.56
N GLY A 168 -14.01 7.99 18.34
CA GLY A 168 -12.75 8.25 19.03
C GLY A 168 -11.52 7.53 18.46
N SER A 169 -11.64 6.84 17.32
CA SER A 169 -10.52 6.31 16.55
C SER A 169 -9.52 7.43 16.24
N LYS A 170 -8.23 7.12 16.38
CA LYS A 170 -7.15 8.02 15.96
C LYS A 170 -6.88 7.92 14.47
N ARG A 171 -7.32 6.84 13.83
CA ARG A 171 -6.93 6.46 12.46
C ARG A 171 -8.03 6.65 11.43
N THR A 172 -9.29 6.60 11.85
CA THR A 172 -10.42 6.41 10.93
C THR A 172 -11.43 7.54 10.96
N VAL A 173 -11.79 8.06 9.79
CA VAL A 173 -12.84 9.09 9.64
C VAL A 173 -14.23 8.49 9.84
N ASP A 174 -15.13 9.25 10.48
CA ASP A 174 -16.53 8.86 10.59
C ASP A 174 -17.26 9.04 9.24
N LEU A 175 -17.68 7.93 8.63
CA LEU A 175 -18.49 7.92 7.41
C LEU A 175 -19.86 8.60 7.55
N ASN A 176 -20.30 8.90 8.78
CA ASN A 176 -21.51 9.69 9.04
C ASN A 176 -21.25 11.20 9.13
N ASN A 177 -19.99 11.63 9.14
CA ASN A 177 -19.63 13.04 9.18
C ASN A 177 -19.41 13.59 7.76
N ASP A 178 -20.49 14.10 7.15
CA ASP A 178 -20.48 14.57 5.77
C ASP A 178 -19.42 15.67 5.51
N THR A 179 -19.13 16.52 6.50
CA THR A 179 -18.11 17.58 6.36
C THR A 179 -16.70 16.99 6.35
N ALA A 180 -16.42 16.02 7.22
CA ALA A 180 -15.14 15.31 7.22
C ALA A 180 -14.96 14.52 5.93
N ILE A 181 -15.98 13.79 5.47
CA ILE A 181 -15.96 13.04 4.21
C ILE A 181 -15.77 13.96 3.00
N ALA A 182 -16.46 15.10 2.95
CA ALA A 182 -16.25 16.09 1.90
C ALA A 182 -14.81 16.61 1.89
N PHE A 183 -14.24 16.91 3.06
CA PHE A 183 -12.85 17.35 3.17
C PHE A 183 -11.87 16.28 2.67
N THR A 184 -12.03 15.02 3.12
CA THR A 184 -11.18 13.90 2.69
C THR A 184 -11.24 13.74 1.18
N LYS A 185 -12.43 13.71 0.58
CA LYS A 185 -12.59 13.57 -0.88
C LYS A 185 -11.97 14.74 -1.64
N ALA A 186 -12.14 15.97 -1.17
CA ALA A 186 -11.54 17.14 -1.81
C ALA A 186 -10.00 17.13 -1.72
N LEU A 187 -9.45 16.67 -0.59
CA LEU A 187 -8.02 16.48 -0.42
C LEU A 187 -7.47 15.37 -1.32
N LEU A 188 -8.13 14.21 -1.37
CA LEU A 188 -7.76 13.10 -2.27
C LEU A 188 -7.82 13.52 -3.73
N GLN A 189 -8.85 14.29 -4.13
CA GLN A 189 -9.00 14.79 -5.49
C GLN A 189 -7.79 15.64 -5.91
N LYS A 190 -7.20 16.43 -5.01
CA LYS A 190 -5.95 17.17 -5.31
C LYS A 190 -4.81 16.23 -5.66
N TYR A 191 -4.58 15.19 -4.85
CA TYR A 191 -3.53 14.22 -5.11
C TYR A 191 -3.79 13.43 -6.39
N VAL A 192 -5.02 12.97 -6.61
CA VAL A 192 -5.43 12.30 -7.85
C VAL A 192 -5.16 13.18 -9.07
N MET A 193 -5.48 14.48 -9.00
CA MET A 193 -5.21 15.41 -10.10
C MET A 193 -3.72 15.70 -10.27
N TYR A 194 -2.94 15.71 -9.19
CA TYR A 194 -1.49 15.86 -9.27
C TYR A 194 -0.83 14.65 -9.95
N PHE A 195 -1.25 13.43 -9.63
CA PHE A 195 -0.69 12.22 -10.24
C PHE A 195 -1.25 11.90 -11.64
N LYS A 196 -2.27 12.64 -12.10
CA LYS A 196 -2.81 12.52 -13.45
C LYS A 196 -1.70 12.73 -14.49
N GLY A 197 -1.50 11.74 -15.37
CA GLY A 197 -0.47 11.79 -16.41
C GLY A 197 0.94 11.40 -15.92
N HIS A 198 1.12 11.21 -14.62
CA HIS A 198 2.38 10.77 -14.00
C HIS A 198 2.33 9.34 -13.44
N ALA A 199 1.12 8.84 -13.17
CA ALA A 199 0.86 7.46 -12.74
C ALA A 199 -0.22 6.82 -13.61
N THR A 200 -0.33 5.50 -13.55
CA THR A 200 -1.42 4.73 -14.22
C THR A 200 -2.41 4.13 -13.21
N ILE A 201 -1.98 3.93 -11.98
CA ILE A 201 -2.77 3.40 -10.86
C ILE A 201 -2.66 4.40 -9.71
N PHE A 202 -3.76 4.61 -8.99
CA PHE A 202 -3.76 5.33 -7.71
C PHE A 202 -4.40 4.41 -6.67
N ASN A 203 -3.69 4.16 -5.56
CA ASN A 203 -4.21 3.34 -4.49
C ASN A 203 -4.82 4.23 -3.39
N PHE A 204 -6.08 3.97 -3.05
CA PHE A 204 -6.80 4.68 -1.99
C PHE A 204 -6.70 3.95 -0.64
N GLY A 205 -6.03 2.79 -0.59
CA GLY A 205 -5.93 1.93 0.57
C GLY A 205 -7.28 1.31 0.91
N SER A 206 -8.02 1.93 1.83
CA SER A 206 -9.34 1.47 2.33
C SER A 206 -9.30 0.18 3.15
N ASP A 207 -8.15 -0.10 3.76
CA ASP A 207 -7.92 -1.20 4.69
C ASP A 207 -8.24 -0.83 6.15
N GLU A 208 -8.45 -1.87 6.95
CA GLU A 208 -8.45 -1.91 8.41
C GLU A 208 -9.31 -0.83 9.10
N TYR A 209 -10.54 -0.63 8.63
CA TYR A 209 -11.44 0.40 9.16
C TYR A 209 -11.58 0.33 10.70
N ALA A 210 -11.13 1.39 11.37
CA ALA A 210 -11.18 1.56 12.83
C ALA A 210 -10.62 0.38 13.62
N ASN A 211 -9.49 -0.20 13.17
CA ASN A 211 -8.81 -1.30 13.86
C ASN A 211 -8.24 -0.95 15.25
N ASP A 212 -8.19 0.33 15.62
CA ASP A 212 -7.65 0.84 16.87
C ASP A 212 -8.69 0.96 17.99
N VAL A 213 -9.92 0.50 17.72
CA VAL A 213 -11.10 0.83 18.51
C VAL A 213 -12.04 -0.40 18.54
N ASP A 214 -12.48 -0.82 19.73
CA ASP A 214 -13.67 -1.69 19.87
C ASP A 214 -14.84 -0.97 19.16
N THR A 215 -16.03 -1.46 18.87
CA THR A 215 -16.96 -0.74 17.92
C THR A 215 -16.47 -0.55 16.46
N GLY A 216 -15.17 -0.61 16.16
CA GLY A 216 -14.61 -0.62 14.81
C GLY A 216 -14.52 -2.00 14.16
N GLY A 217 -14.07 -2.05 12.90
CA GLY A 217 -13.94 -3.26 12.09
C GLY A 217 -15.15 -3.57 11.18
N TRP A 218 -14.89 -4.33 10.12
CA TRP A 218 -15.84 -4.59 9.04
C TRP A 218 -17.13 -5.26 9.51
N ALA A 219 -17.04 -6.27 10.39
CA ALA A 219 -18.20 -6.94 10.96
C ALA A 219 -19.13 -5.96 11.72
N LYS A 220 -18.56 -5.03 12.49
CA LYS A 220 -19.34 -4.03 13.25
C LYS A 220 -19.92 -2.95 12.33
N LEU A 221 -19.23 -2.62 11.24
CA LEU A 221 -19.78 -1.77 10.18
C LEU A 221 -20.98 -2.41 9.49
N GLN A 222 -20.94 -3.72 9.23
CA GLN A 222 -22.10 -4.45 8.69
C GLN A 222 -23.26 -4.49 9.69
N GLN A 223 -22.99 -4.82 10.96
CA GLN A 223 -24.01 -4.86 12.02
C GLN A 223 -24.71 -3.51 12.23
N SER A 224 -23.97 -2.40 12.18
CA SER A 224 -24.55 -1.05 12.31
C SER A 224 -25.25 -0.56 11.04
N GLY A 225 -25.12 -1.26 9.91
CA GLY A 225 -25.61 -0.82 8.61
C GLY A 225 -24.79 0.31 7.96
N THR A 226 -23.68 0.72 8.58
CA THR A 226 -22.79 1.78 8.06
C THR A 226 -21.93 1.30 6.90
N TYR A 227 -21.75 -0.02 6.74
CA TYR A 227 -20.97 -0.60 5.65
C TYR A 227 -21.46 -0.19 4.25
N LYS A 228 -22.76 0.08 4.05
CA LYS A 228 -23.28 0.64 2.78
C LYS A 228 -22.67 2.01 2.43
N LYS A 229 -22.34 2.83 3.44
CA LYS A 229 -21.66 4.11 3.25
C LYS A 229 -20.20 3.90 2.87
N PHE A 230 -19.55 2.86 3.39
CA PHE A 230 -18.20 2.46 2.97
C PHE A 230 -18.18 2.04 1.50
N VAL A 231 -19.13 1.20 1.08
CA VAL A 231 -19.27 0.80 -0.34
C VAL A 231 -19.44 2.04 -1.24
N ALA A 232 -20.34 2.96 -0.87
CA ALA A 232 -20.53 4.21 -1.61
C ALA A 232 -19.27 5.08 -1.62
N TYR A 233 -18.57 5.19 -0.49
CA TYR A 233 -17.33 5.94 -0.37
C TYR A 233 -16.24 5.41 -1.32
N VAL A 234 -15.98 4.10 -1.32
CA VAL A 234 -14.99 3.48 -2.20
C VAL A 234 -15.36 3.66 -3.68
N ASN A 235 -16.64 3.54 -4.03
CA ASN A 235 -17.11 3.77 -5.39
C ASN A 235 -16.91 5.22 -5.85
N ASP A 236 -17.12 6.20 -4.97
CA ASP A 236 -16.83 7.61 -5.28
C ASP A 236 -15.33 7.83 -5.54
N LEU A 237 -14.45 7.15 -4.80
CA LEU A 237 -13.00 7.20 -5.03
C LEU A 237 -12.63 6.51 -6.36
N ALA A 238 -13.31 5.42 -6.72
CA ALA A 238 -13.12 4.77 -8.01
C ALA A 238 -13.48 5.71 -9.18
N VAL A 239 -14.62 6.40 -9.09
CA VAL A 239 -15.04 7.41 -10.06
C VAL A 239 -14.03 8.56 -10.14
N MET A 240 -13.53 9.02 -8.99
CA MET A 240 -12.52 10.08 -8.90
C MET A 240 -11.24 9.74 -9.68
N ALA A 241 -10.69 8.54 -9.49
CA ALA A 241 -9.51 8.09 -10.25
C ALA A 241 -9.81 7.95 -11.75
N LYS A 242 -10.94 7.33 -12.11
CA LYS A 242 -11.31 7.13 -13.52
C LYS A 242 -11.50 8.44 -14.28
N ASN A 243 -12.08 9.45 -13.64
CA ASN A 243 -12.21 10.79 -14.22
C ASN A 243 -10.86 11.47 -14.46
N ALA A 244 -9.82 11.07 -13.71
CA ALA A 244 -8.45 11.50 -13.93
C ALA A 244 -7.67 10.60 -14.92
N GLY A 245 -8.28 9.53 -15.45
CA GLY A 245 -7.62 8.55 -16.32
C GLY A 245 -6.71 7.56 -15.57
N LEU A 246 -6.85 7.47 -14.24
CA LEU A 246 -6.14 6.54 -13.38
C LEU A 246 -7.00 5.30 -13.12
N LYS A 247 -6.36 4.15 -12.94
CA LYS A 247 -7.01 2.93 -12.46
C LYS A 247 -7.10 2.97 -10.93
N PRO A 248 -8.28 2.85 -10.32
CA PRO A 248 -8.40 2.85 -8.87
C PRO A 248 -7.93 1.52 -8.28
N MET A 249 -7.17 1.58 -7.19
CA MET A 249 -6.75 0.42 -6.43
C MET A 249 -7.11 0.58 -4.95
N VAL A 250 -7.43 -0.52 -4.29
CA VAL A 250 -7.74 -0.63 -2.85
C VAL A 250 -7.22 -1.96 -2.32
N PHE A 251 -7.00 -2.07 -1.01
CA PHE A 251 -6.74 -3.33 -0.33
C PHE A 251 -8.02 -4.17 -0.18
N ASN A 252 -7.89 -5.49 0.02
CA ASN A 252 -8.99 -6.44 -0.13
C ASN A 252 -9.92 -6.57 1.09
N ASP A 253 -9.45 -6.23 2.27
CA ASP A 253 -10.04 -6.68 3.52
C ASP A 253 -11.45 -6.13 3.77
N GLY A 254 -11.72 -4.89 3.36
CA GLY A 254 -13.06 -4.30 3.37
C GLY A 254 -13.92 -4.63 2.15
N ILE A 255 -13.37 -5.25 1.09
CA ILE A 255 -14.08 -5.44 -0.17
C ILE A 255 -14.90 -6.74 -0.11
N TYR A 256 -16.23 -6.59 -0.14
CA TYR A 256 -17.18 -7.68 0.05
C TYR A 256 -16.90 -8.54 1.30
N TYR A 257 -16.53 -7.91 2.42
CA TYR A 257 -16.29 -8.59 3.70
C TYR A 257 -17.39 -9.62 4.02
N ASP A 258 -16.99 -10.80 4.49
CA ASP A 258 -17.83 -11.99 4.71
C ASP A 258 -18.59 -12.46 3.46
N ASN A 259 -18.02 -12.25 2.27
CA ASN A 259 -18.66 -12.48 0.97
C ASN A 259 -20.05 -11.82 0.83
N ASN A 260 -20.31 -10.78 1.63
CA ASN A 260 -21.65 -10.22 1.79
C ASN A 260 -21.92 -9.13 0.73
N THR A 261 -22.97 -9.35 -0.07
CA THR A 261 -23.37 -8.45 -1.17
C THR A 261 -24.62 -7.62 -0.85
N SER A 262 -25.21 -7.80 0.33
CA SER A 262 -26.47 -7.14 0.70
C SER A 262 -26.35 -5.62 0.88
N PHE A 263 -25.13 -5.11 1.08
CA PHE A 263 -24.86 -3.69 1.30
C PHE A 263 -24.54 -2.90 0.03
N GLY A 264 -24.48 -3.57 -1.13
CA GLY A 264 -24.18 -2.96 -2.42
C GLY A 264 -23.10 -3.71 -3.19
N THR A 265 -22.67 -3.09 -4.29
CA THR A 265 -21.64 -3.61 -5.18
C THR A 265 -20.51 -2.60 -5.34
N PHE A 266 -19.29 -3.11 -5.39
CA PHE A 266 -18.11 -2.29 -5.64
C PHE A 266 -17.92 -2.05 -7.15
N ASP A 267 -17.30 -0.94 -7.50
CA ASP A 267 -16.96 -0.60 -8.88
C ASP A 267 -16.04 -1.67 -9.49
N LYS A 268 -16.42 -2.20 -10.65
CA LYS A 268 -15.71 -3.33 -11.30
C LYS A 268 -14.34 -2.96 -11.86
N ASP A 269 -14.05 -1.67 -11.99
CA ASP A 269 -12.73 -1.20 -12.44
C ASP A 269 -11.70 -1.15 -11.31
N LEU A 270 -12.09 -1.43 -10.06
CA LEU A 270 -11.17 -1.56 -8.95
C LEU A 270 -10.17 -2.69 -9.19
N ILE A 271 -8.89 -2.36 -8.99
CA ILE A 271 -7.84 -3.32 -8.75
C ILE A 271 -7.82 -3.59 -7.24
N VAL A 272 -7.92 -4.85 -6.85
CA VAL A 272 -7.82 -5.27 -5.46
C VAL A 272 -6.40 -5.72 -5.16
N SER A 273 -5.68 -4.93 -4.37
CA SER A 273 -4.39 -5.29 -3.77
C SER A 273 -4.65 -6.32 -2.67
N TYR A 274 -4.61 -7.61 -3.03
CA TYR A 274 -4.98 -8.70 -2.14
C TYR A 274 -3.80 -9.09 -1.26
N TRP A 275 -3.85 -8.70 0.01
CA TRP A 275 -2.74 -8.87 0.94
C TRP A 275 -2.99 -9.97 1.97
N THR A 276 -4.23 -10.10 2.46
CA THR A 276 -4.57 -11.06 3.52
C THR A 276 -5.74 -11.95 3.15
N ALA A 277 -5.70 -13.21 3.60
CA ALA A 277 -6.83 -14.14 3.56
C ALA A 277 -7.73 -14.06 4.81
N GLY A 278 -7.42 -13.12 5.72
CA GLY A 278 -8.07 -12.94 7.01
C GLY A 278 -7.54 -13.85 8.11
N TRP A 279 -8.11 -13.71 9.30
CA TRP A 279 -7.82 -14.54 10.48
C TRP A 279 -9.11 -14.79 11.26
N GLY A 280 -9.03 -15.50 12.40
CA GLY A 280 -10.22 -15.83 13.20
C GLY A 280 -11.00 -14.56 13.61
N GLY A 281 -12.23 -14.42 13.11
CA GLY A 281 -13.09 -13.25 13.34
C GLY A 281 -12.86 -12.07 12.39
N TYR A 282 -12.04 -12.26 11.35
CA TYR A 282 -11.75 -11.29 10.30
C TYR A 282 -11.92 -11.96 8.92
N ASP A 283 -13.17 -12.16 8.55
CA ASP A 283 -13.61 -13.03 7.45
C ASP A 283 -13.66 -12.28 6.10
N VAL A 284 -12.50 -11.98 5.52
CA VAL A 284 -12.40 -11.27 4.24
C VAL A 284 -12.90 -12.11 3.05
N ALA A 285 -13.33 -11.44 1.98
CA ALA A 285 -13.70 -12.11 0.74
C ALA A 285 -12.53 -12.93 0.16
N LYS A 286 -12.81 -14.13 -0.32
CA LYS A 286 -11.78 -14.98 -0.95
C LYS A 286 -11.44 -14.47 -2.37
N PRO A 287 -10.19 -14.68 -2.87
CA PRO A 287 -9.79 -14.21 -4.18
C PRO A 287 -10.75 -14.65 -5.30
N GLU A 288 -11.21 -15.91 -5.25
CA GLU A 288 -12.13 -16.49 -6.24
C GLU A 288 -13.46 -15.72 -6.26
N PHE A 289 -13.99 -15.40 -5.08
CA PHE A 289 -15.22 -14.61 -4.97
C PHE A 289 -15.06 -13.22 -5.59
N LEU A 290 -13.92 -12.56 -5.34
CA LEU A 290 -13.65 -11.23 -5.93
C LEU A 290 -13.53 -11.30 -7.45
N THR A 291 -12.84 -12.32 -7.98
CA THR A 291 -12.75 -12.53 -9.43
C THR A 291 -14.11 -12.85 -10.06
N ASP A 292 -14.97 -13.60 -9.37
CA ASP A 292 -16.35 -13.88 -9.81
C ASP A 292 -17.22 -12.61 -9.85
N LYS A 293 -16.89 -11.59 -9.03
CA LYS A 293 -17.50 -10.25 -9.12
C LYS A 293 -16.92 -9.38 -10.24
N GLY A 294 -15.90 -9.87 -10.94
CA GLY A 294 -15.25 -9.18 -12.06
C GLY A 294 -14.13 -8.23 -11.64
N LEU A 295 -13.66 -8.31 -10.39
CA LEU A 295 -12.56 -7.49 -9.89
C LEU A 295 -11.21 -8.07 -10.31
N LYS A 296 -10.25 -7.20 -10.60
CA LYS A 296 -8.87 -7.60 -10.89
C LYS A 296 -8.08 -7.70 -9.59
N ILE A 297 -7.15 -8.65 -9.51
CA ILE A 297 -6.33 -8.85 -8.31
C ILE A 297 -4.88 -8.51 -8.61
N MET A 298 -4.27 -7.72 -7.72
CA MET A 298 -2.83 -7.59 -7.56
C MET A 298 -2.41 -8.40 -6.33
N ASN A 299 -1.62 -9.45 -6.52
CA ASN A 299 -1.14 -10.28 -5.41
C ASN A 299 -0.12 -9.49 -4.57
N THR A 300 -0.50 -9.19 -3.33
CA THR A 300 0.29 -8.38 -2.38
C THR A 300 0.48 -9.18 -1.08
N ASN A 301 0.71 -10.49 -1.23
CA ASN A 301 0.71 -11.46 -0.13
C ASN A 301 1.53 -10.99 1.08
N ASP A 302 0.88 -10.97 2.25
CA ASP A 302 1.48 -10.63 3.53
C ASP A 302 2.66 -11.53 3.94
N GLY A 303 2.76 -12.74 3.38
CA GLY A 303 3.92 -13.61 3.54
C GLY A 303 5.24 -13.02 3.01
N TRP A 304 5.19 -11.91 2.25
CA TRP A 304 6.36 -11.15 1.82
C TRP A 304 6.57 -9.83 2.57
N TYR A 305 5.75 -9.55 3.59
CA TYR A 305 5.90 -8.31 4.35
C TYR A 305 7.20 -8.33 5.13
N TRP A 306 7.83 -7.16 5.19
CA TRP A 306 8.96 -6.90 6.06
C TRP A 306 8.74 -5.57 6.77
N VAL A 307 8.63 -5.64 8.10
CA VAL A 307 8.48 -4.46 8.94
C VAL A 307 9.86 -4.00 9.39
N LEU A 308 10.23 -2.77 9.01
CA LEU A 308 11.55 -2.21 9.32
C LEU A 308 11.87 -2.32 10.82
N GLY A 309 13.06 -2.83 11.11
CA GLY A 309 13.54 -3.04 12.49
C GLY A 309 13.13 -4.38 13.10
N ARG A 310 12.22 -5.15 12.48
CA ARG A 310 11.98 -6.55 12.85
C ARG A 310 13.00 -7.44 12.14
N VAL A 311 14.00 -7.88 12.89
CA VAL A 311 15.07 -8.76 12.41
C VAL A 311 14.90 -10.21 12.85
N ASP A 312 14.12 -10.48 13.91
CA ASP A 312 14.04 -11.81 14.56
C ASP A 312 12.60 -12.28 14.94
N GLY A 313 11.55 -11.96 14.17
CA GLY A 313 10.19 -12.39 14.54
C GLY A 313 9.23 -12.59 13.36
N ASP A 314 8.24 -13.47 13.55
CA ASP A 314 7.11 -13.62 12.63
C ASP A 314 6.30 -12.31 12.62
N LEU A 315 5.70 -11.94 11.48
CA LEU A 315 4.89 -10.72 11.35
C LEU A 315 3.77 -10.61 12.39
N TYR A 316 3.33 -11.78 12.88
CA TYR A 316 2.19 -11.97 13.78
C TYR A 316 2.56 -12.35 15.23
N SER A 317 3.85 -12.40 15.58
CA SER A 317 4.32 -12.63 16.96
C SER A 317 4.49 -11.34 17.76
#